data_AF-A0ABD6EVJ1-F1
#
_entry.id   AF-A0ABD6EVJ1-F1
#
_cell.length_a   1.000
_cell.length_b   1.000
_cell.length_c   1.000
_cell.angle_alpha   90.00
_cell.angle_beta   90.00
_cell.angle_gamma   90.00
#
_symmetry.space_group_name_H-M   'P 1'
#
loop_
_entity.id
_entity.type
_entity.pdbx_description
1 polymer ?
#
loop_
_entity_poly.entity_id
_entity_poly.type
_entity_poly.pdbx_seq_one_letter_code
_entity_poly.pdbx_strand_id
1 'polypeptide(L)'
;MENMSEPASSKAAGDTQLRPQHNSRSASEIRNSSNHRIEVNSKFYTVIDLLGKGGSSKVYQVLDETKKKCRALKCVDLSDADALTRQAYLNEIKLLMDLKDSGCVVVLLDHELRGDRLYIVMERGDTDLATFLKTRRQQIDDIFIRFYWSEMLKCVKAIHDKGIIHSDLKPANFLLIGGNLKLIDFGIASAIPSNKTSIIKDTQMGTLSYMAPEAIACGGSDGTGAYKV
;
A
#
# COMPACT_ATOMS: atom_id res chain seq x y z
N MET A 1 62.06 48.16 -38.35
CA MET A 1 62.27 48.39 -36.90
C MET A 1 61.84 47.14 -36.14
N GLU A 2 62.10 47.09 -34.85
CA GLU A 2 62.17 45.87 -34.02
C GLU A 2 60.95 44.91 -34.15
N ASN A 3 61.04 43.57 -34.09
CA ASN A 3 61.89 42.56 -33.41
C ASN A 3 61.13 41.87 -32.25
N MET A 4 60.92 40.55 -32.39
CA MET A 4 60.72 39.51 -31.37
C MET A 4 59.83 39.76 -30.12
N SER A 5 58.77 38.95 -29.97
CA SER A 5 58.71 37.94 -28.88
C SER A 5 57.60 36.89 -29.06
N GLU A 6 57.99 35.63 -28.91
CA GLU A 6 57.18 34.40 -28.71
C GLU A 6 57.67 33.75 -27.38
N PRO A 7 57.16 32.60 -26.87
CA PRO A 7 55.98 31.81 -27.24
C PRO A 7 54.99 31.74 -26.02
N ALA A 8 54.33 30.67 -25.53
CA ALA A 8 54.27 29.24 -25.84
C ALA A 8 53.04 28.51 -25.23
N SER A 9 52.58 27.44 -25.90
CA SER A 9 51.88 26.25 -25.35
C SER A 9 50.45 26.42 -24.76
N SER A 10 49.54 25.44 -24.83
CA SER A 10 49.56 24.07 -25.42
C SER A 10 48.24 23.81 -26.18
N LYS A 11 48.26 23.24 -27.39
CA LYS A 11 48.06 21.80 -27.69
C LYS A 11 46.99 21.13 -26.79
N ALA A 12 45.79 20.73 -27.26
CA ALA A 12 45.44 19.77 -28.35
C ALA A 12 45.88 18.33 -28.04
N ALA A 13 45.18 17.25 -28.43
CA ALA A 13 43.81 16.97 -28.89
C ALA A 13 43.67 15.42 -28.99
N GLY A 14 42.47 14.84 -29.14
CA GLY A 14 42.37 13.39 -29.37
C GLY A 14 40.94 12.81 -29.43
N ASP A 15 40.51 12.42 -30.63
CA ASP A 15 39.31 11.61 -30.87
C ASP A 15 39.53 10.12 -30.57
N THR A 16 38.45 9.36 -30.35
CA THR A 16 38.22 8.03 -30.92
C THR A 16 36.73 7.66 -30.84
N GLN A 17 36.18 7.03 -31.88
CA GLN A 17 34.79 6.56 -31.92
C GLN A 17 34.59 5.22 -31.19
N LEU A 18 33.37 4.92 -30.73
CA LEU A 18 32.75 3.58 -30.81
C LEU A 18 31.26 3.59 -30.39
N ARG A 19 30.46 2.70 -31.00
CA ARG A 19 29.08 2.30 -30.61
C ARG A 19 29.05 0.76 -30.52
N PRO A 20 27.99 0.14 -29.98
CA PRO A 20 27.35 0.37 -28.70
C PRO A 20 27.33 -0.95 -27.87
N GLN A 21 26.92 -0.92 -26.59
CA GLN A 21 26.58 -2.17 -25.88
C GLN A 21 25.19 -2.11 -25.25
N HIS A 22 24.33 -3.03 -25.70
CA HIS A 22 23.05 -3.35 -25.08
C HIS A 22 23.33 -4.04 -23.74
N ASN A 23 23.01 -3.42 -22.60
CA ASN A 23 23.18 -4.06 -21.30
C ASN A 23 21.99 -5.00 -21.00
N SER A 24 21.91 -6.09 -21.77
CA SER A 24 20.91 -7.15 -21.60
C SER A 24 21.22 -7.97 -20.35
N ARG A 25 20.71 -7.52 -19.19
CA ARG A 25 20.72 -8.32 -17.95
C ARG A 25 20.07 -9.67 -18.23
N SER A 26 20.82 -10.74 -17.98
CA SER A 26 20.45 -12.10 -18.36
C SER A 26 19.32 -12.64 -17.46
N ALA A 27 18.36 -13.34 -18.06
CA ALA A 27 17.22 -13.93 -17.36
C ALA A 27 17.57 -15.13 -16.44
N SER A 28 18.86 -15.35 -16.17
CA SER A 28 19.41 -16.52 -15.47
C SER A 28 19.64 -16.32 -13.98
N GLU A 29 19.78 -15.07 -13.49
CA GLU A 29 20.17 -14.79 -12.09
C GLU A 29 19.00 -14.83 -11.09
N ILE A 30 17.76 -14.96 -11.56
CA ILE A 30 16.55 -14.95 -10.72
C ILE A 30 16.37 -16.27 -9.92
N ARG A 31 17.12 -17.33 -10.26
CA ARG A 31 17.00 -18.66 -9.63
C ARG A 31 17.97 -18.89 -8.47
N ASN A 32 17.88 -18.10 -7.40
CA ASN A 32 18.31 -18.54 -6.07
C ASN A 32 17.64 -17.77 -4.92
N SER A 33 16.37 -18.08 -4.68
CA SER A 33 15.72 -17.92 -3.38
C SER A 33 14.71 -19.05 -3.23
N SER A 34 14.56 -19.58 -2.02
CA SER A 34 13.63 -20.69 -1.77
C SER A 34 12.20 -20.23 -2.09
N ASN A 35 11.54 -20.87 -3.06
CA ASN A 35 10.16 -20.52 -3.46
C ASN A 35 9.22 -20.70 -2.27
N HIS A 36 8.98 -19.61 -1.54
CA HIS A 36 8.20 -19.63 -0.31
C HIS A 36 6.72 -19.74 -0.67
N ARG A 37 6.19 -20.96 -0.62
CA ARG A 37 4.79 -21.27 -0.88
C ARG A 37 4.01 -21.16 0.42
N ILE A 38 2.91 -20.41 0.39
CA ILE A 38 1.97 -20.28 1.50
C ILE A 38 0.68 -20.99 1.10
N GLU A 39 0.16 -21.84 1.99
CA GLU A 39 -1.13 -22.50 1.83
C GLU A 39 -2.22 -21.68 2.54
N VAL A 40 -3.31 -21.40 1.82
CA VAL A 40 -4.54 -20.78 2.36
C VAL A 40 -5.73 -21.60 1.84
N ASN A 41 -6.55 -22.16 2.75
CA ASN A 41 -7.70 -23.02 2.44
C ASN A 41 -7.38 -24.09 1.36
N SER A 42 -6.28 -24.82 1.57
CA SER A 42 -5.73 -25.85 0.67
C SER A 42 -5.44 -25.41 -0.78
N LYS A 43 -5.22 -24.11 -0.98
CA LYS A 43 -4.70 -23.53 -2.23
C LYS A 43 -3.28 -23.02 -1.98
N PHE A 44 -2.37 -23.34 -2.89
CA PHE A 44 -0.99 -22.88 -2.81
C PHE A 44 -0.77 -21.55 -3.54
N TYR A 45 -0.06 -20.66 -2.86
CA TYR A 45 0.33 -19.36 -3.36
C TYR A 45 1.86 -19.23 -3.28
N THR A 46 2.55 -19.19 -4.42
CA THR A 46 4.00 -18.91 -4.45
C THR A 46 4.23 -17.42 -4.21
N VAL A 47 5.00 -17.05 -3.19
CA VAL A 47 5.39 -15.65 -2.96
C VAL A 47 6.35 -15.18 -4.04
N ILE A 48 6.07 -14.00 -4.59
CA ILE A 48 6.91 -13.30 -5.58
C ILE A 48 7.69 -12.17 -4.90
N ASP A 49 7.02 -11.34 -4.09
CA ASP A 49 7.61 -10.12 -3.51
C ASP A 49 6.86 -9.66 -2.24
N LEU A 50 7.46 -8.77 -1.45
CA LEU A 50 6.87 -8.12 -0.28
C LEU A 50 6.38 -6.71 -0.65
N LEU A 51 5.08 -6.56 -0.88
CA LEU A 51 4.43 -5.28 -1.23
C LEU A 51 4.39 -4.29 -0.05
N GLY A 52 4.36 -4.78 1.19
CA GLY A 52 4.31 -3.90 2.37
C GLY A 52 4.48 -4.62 3.70
N LYS A 53 4.87 -3.86 4.73
CA LYS A 53 5.08 -4.35 6.10
C LYS A 53 4.64 -3.29 7.11
N GLY A 54 3.68 -3.64 7.96
CA GLY A 54 3.30 -2.90 9.17
C GLY A 54 3.86 -3.59 10.43
N GLY A 55 3.28 -3.26 11.60
CA GLY A 55 3.68 -3.84 12.89
C GLY A 55 3.35 -5.34 13.00
N SER A 56 2.07 -5.69 12.99
CA SER A 56 1.55 -7.07 13.02
C SER A 56 1.41 -7.72 11.63
N SER A 57 1.50 -6.94 10.55
CA SER A 57 1.02 -7.32 9.22
C SER A 57 2.10 -7.27 8.15
N LYS A 58 2.08 -8.23 7.21
CA LYS A 58 2.88 -8.23 5.98
C LYS A 58 1.97 -8.46 4.79
N VAL A 59 2.19 -7.75 3.69
CA VAL A 59 1.44 -7.91 2.44
C VAL A 59 2.40 -8.38 1.36
N TYR A 60 2.12 -9.54 0.77
CA TYR A 60 2.93 -10.14 -0.27
C TYR A 60 2.25 -10.08 -1.63
N GLN A 61 3.01 -9.91 -2.70
CA GLN A 61 2.59 -10.31 -4.04
C GLN A 61 2.77 -11.81 -4.16
N VAL A 62 1.72 -12.53 -4.54
CA VAL A 62 1.77 -13.99 -4.69
C VAL A 62 1.15 -14.44 -6.01
N LEU A 63 1.62 -15.55 -6.55
CA LEU A 63 1.00 -16.25 -7.68
C LEU A 63 0.00 -17.28 -7.15
N ASP A 64 -1.29 -17.08 -7.47
CA ASP A 64 -2.33 -18.09 -7.35
C ASP A 64 -2.00 -19.25 -8.30
N GLU A 65 -1.53 -20.38 -7.75
CA GLU A 65 -1.04 -21.50 -8.58
C GLU A 65 -2.18 -22.21 -9.32
N THR A 66 -3.44 -22.02 -8.90
CA THR A 66 -4.62 -22.64 -9.52
C THR A 66 -5.17 -21.78 -10.67
N LYS A 67 -5.28 -20.47 -10.47
CA LYS A 67 -5.79 -19.52 -11.50
C LYS A 67 -4.69 -18.85 -12.33
N LYS A 68 -3.41 -19.11 -12.02
CA LYS A 68 -2.22 -18.51 -12.66
C LYS A 68 -2.26 -16.97 -12.70
N LYS A 69 -2.81 -16.33 -11.66
CA LYS A 69 -2.99 -14.87 -11.56
C LYS A 69 -2.29 -14.31 -10.31
N CYS A 70 -1.66 -13.14 -10.43
CA CYS A 70 -1.08 -12.45 -9.27
C CYS A 70 -2.18 -11.94 -8.32
N ARG A 71 -1.96 -12.11 -7.01
CA ARG A 71 -2.83 -11.69 -5.91
C ARG A 71 -2.03 -10.87 -4.89
N ALA A 72 -2.74 -10.17 -4.02
CA ALA A 72 -2.19 -9.66 -2.77
C ALA A 72 -2.55 -10.64 -1.63
N LEU A 73 -1.59 -10.96 -0.77
CA LEU A 73 -1.79 -11.79 0.42
C LEU A 73 -1.38 -11.00 1.66
N LYS A 74 -2.35 -10.54 2.45
CA LYS A 74 -2.14 -9.90 3.76
C LYS A 74 -2.10 -10.99 4.84
N CYS A 75 -0.93 -11.18 5.43
CA CYS A 75 -0.67 -12.07 6.56
C CYS A 75 -0.60 -11.23 7.84
N VAL A 76 -1.48 -11.49 8.80
CA VAL A 76 -1.52 -10.81 10.11
C VAL A 76 -1.10 -11.79 11.20
N ASP A 77 -0.20 -11.35 12.07
CA ASP A 77 0.17 -12.03 13.32
C ASP A 77 -0.73 -11.55 14.46
N LEU A 78 -1.44 -12.47 15.10
CA LEU A 78 -2.45 -12.20 16.13
C LEU A 78 -2.03 -12.73 17.51
N SER A 79 -0.80 -13.24 17.69
CA SER A 79 -0.34 -13.84 18.95
C SER A 79 -0.56 -12.90 20.15
N ASP A 80 -0.24 -11.62 19.93
CA ASP A 80 -0.27 -10.57 20.94
C ASP A 80 -1.53 -9.69 20.80
N ALA A 81 -2.51 -10.11 20.00
CA ALA A 81 -3.81 -9.46 19.92
C ALA A 81 -4.66 -9.84 21.14
N ASP A 82 -5.58 -8.97 21.52
CA ASP A 82 -6.63 -9.29 22.48
C ASP A 82 -7.90 -9.80 21.75
N ALA A 83 -9.01 -9.96 22.48
CA ALA A 83 -10.29 -10.38 21.90
C ALA A 83 -10.89 -9.28 21.00
N LEU A 84 -10.77 -8.00 21.37
CA LEU A 84 -11.32 -6.87 20.61
C LEU A 84 -10.58 -6.70 19.28
N THR A 85 -9.24 -6.78 19.30
CA THR A 85 -8.41 -6.72 18.09
C THR A 85 -8.70 -7.88 17.13
N ARG A 86 -8.82 -9.12 17.64
CA ARG A 86 -9.23 -10.26 16.80
C ARG A 86 -10.61 -10.03 16.18
N GLN A 87 -11.58 -9.55 16.95
CA GLN A 87 -12.93 -9.26 16.44
C GLN A 87 -12.94 -8.14 15.38
N ALA A 88 -12.12 -7.11 15.54
CA ALA A 88 -12.00 -6.03 14.55
C ALA A 88 -11.51 -6.52 13.18
N TYR A 89 -10.51 -7.39 13.14
CA TYR A 89 -10.06 -8.01 11.88
C TYR A 89 -11.15 -8.87 11.23
N LEU A 90 -11.97 -9.59 12.01
CA LEU A 90 -13.11 -10.35 11.49
C LEU A 90 -14.22 -9.43 10.97
N ASN A 91 -14.47 -8.29 11.63
CA ASN A 91 -15.41 -7.28 11.15
C ASN A 91 -14.94 -6.62 9.84
N GLU A 92 -13.65 -6.32 9.71
CA GLU A 92 -13.03 -5.79 8.49
C GLU A 92 -13.20 -6.77 7.31
N ILE A 93 -12.94 -8.07 7.55
CA ILE A 93 -13.15 -9.14 6.57
C ILE A 93 -14.62 -9.25 6.15
N LYS A 94 -15.56 -9.21 7.11
CA LYS A 94 -17.01 -9.25 6.79
C LYS A 94 -17.41 -8.09 5.89
N LEU A 95 -16.94 -6.88 6.18
CA LEU A 95 -17.24 -5.70 5.36
C LEU A 95 -16.64 -5.79 3.95
N LEU A 96 -15.47 -6.41 3.77
CA LEU A 96 -14.91 -6.68 2.44
C LEU A 96 -15.81 -7.65 1.65
N MET A 97 -16.44 -8.62 2.30
CA MET A 97 -17.44 -9.50 1.66
C MET A 97 -18.74 -8.76 1.33
N ASP A 98 -19.28 -8.00 2.29
CA ASP A 98 -20.56 -7.28 2.18
C ASP A 98 -20.54 -6.10 1.17
N LEU A 99 -19.34 -5.70 0.71
CA LEU A 99 -19.09 -4.63 -0.27
C LEU A 99 -18.38 -5.09 -1.55
N LYS A 100 -18.03 -6.37 -1.71
CA LYS A 100 -17.23 -6.89 -2.85
C LYS A 100 -17.76 -6.46 -4.24
N ASP A 101 -19.09 -6.38 -4.39
CA ASP A 101 -19.77 -6.09 -5.66
C ASP A 101 -20.00 -4.58 -5.88
N SER A 102 -19.61 -3.72 -4.92
CA SER A 102 -19.73 -2.25 -5.03
C SER A 102 -18.78 -1.62 -6.06
N GLY A 103 -17.78 -2.38 -6.54
CA GLY A 103 -16.66 -1.88 -7.33
C GLY A 103 -15.65 -1.01 -6.54
N CYS A 104 -16.05 -0.50 -5.37
CA CYS A 104 -15.36 0.55 -4.61
C CYS A 104 -14.37 0.04 -3.54
N VAL A 105 -14.39 -1.25 -3.22
CA VAL A 105 -13.48 -1.88 -2.25
C VAL A 105 -12.69 -2.99 -2.94
N VAL A 106 -11.48 -3.26 -2.45
CA VAL A 106 -10.65 -4.37 -2.92
C VAL A 106 -11.41 -5.69 -2.75
N VAL A 107 -11.49 -6.49 -3.81
CA VAL A 107 -12.19 -7.76 -3.76
C VAL A 107 -11.41 -8.77 -2.92
N LEU A 108 -11.99 -9.15 -1.78
CA LEU A 108 -11.59 -10.32 -1.01
C LEU A 108 -11.94 -11.59 -1.80
N LEU A 109 -10.97 -12.50 -1.90
CA LEU A 109 -11.07 -13.74 -2.69
C LEU A 109 -11.05 -14.99 -1.81
N ASP A 110 -10.33 -14.93 -0.69
CA ASP A 110 -10.18 -16.03 0.27
C ASP A 110 -9.68 -15.52 1.63
N HIS A 111 -9.93 -16.26 2.71
CA HIS A 111 -9.34 -15.98 4.01
C HIS A 111 -9.28 -17.24 4.90
N GLU A 112 -8.25 -17.35 5.73
CA GLU A 112 -8.06 -18.45 6.69
C GLU A 112 -7.52 -17.92 8.01
N LEU A 113 -8.10 -18.33 9.14
CA LEU A 113 -7.54 -18.13 10.48
C LEU A 113 -6.94 -19.46 10.96
N ARG A 114 -5.60 -19.56 10.98
CA ARG A 114 -4.85 -20.77 11.34
C ARG A 114 -4.07 -20.54 12.62
N GLY A 115 -4.70 -20.86 13.76
CA GLY A 115 -4.24 -20.40 15.07
C GLY A 115 -4.20 -18.88 15.10
N ASP A 116 -3.12 -18.30 15.63
CA ASP A 116 -2.92 -16.85 15.67
C ASP A 116 -2.38 -16.24 14.36
N ARG A 117 -2.59 -16.90 13.20
CA ARG A 117 -2.22 -16.36 11.88
C ARG A 117 -3.43 -16.22 10.99
N LEU A 118 -3.75 -14.97 10.65
CA LEU A 118 -4.84 -14.63 9.74
C LEU A 118 -4.28 -14.32 8.34
N TYR A 119 -4.74 -15.08 7.36
CA TYR A 119 -4.39 -14.95 5.96
C TYR A 119 -5.57 -14.36 5.19
N ILE A 120 -5.34 -13.33 4.38
CA ILE A 120 -6.35 -12.60 3.64
C ILE A 120 -5.89 -12.47 2.18
N VAL A 121 -6.55 -13.18 1.26
CA VAL A 121 -6.23 -13.20 -0.18
C VAL A 121 -7.13 -12.22 -0.92
N MET A 122 -6.53 -11.25 -1.58
CA MET A 122 -7.22 -10.16 -2.29
C MET A 122 -6.77 -10.09 -3.74
N GLU A 123 -7.54 -9.40 -4.58
CA GLU A 123 -7.02 -8.98 -5.89
C GLU A 123 -5.78 -8.09 -5.74
N ARG A 124 -4.83 -8.19 -6.69
CA ARG A 124 -3.66 -7.30 -6.72
C ARG A 124 -4.00 -6.06 -7.52
N GLY A 125 -3.84 -4.88 -6.93
CA GLY A 125 -3.82 -3.61 -7.66
C GLY A 125 -2.49 -3.36 -8.36
N ASP A 126 -2.33 -2.14 -8.87
CA ASP A 126 -1.18 -1.72 -9.67
C ASP A 126 -0.25 -0.79 -8.88
N THR A 127 -0.81 0.18 -8.16
CA THR A 127 -0.10 1.06 -7.20
C THR A 127 -1.09 1.78 -6.29
N ASP A 128 -0.68 2.21 -5.10
CA ASP A 128 -1.49 3.06 -4.24
C ASP A 128 -1.48 4.53 -4.70
N LEU A 129 -2.51 5.29 -4.35
CA LEU A 129 -2.65 6.68 -4.80
C LEU A 129 -1.59 7.60 -4.19
N ALA A 130 -1.08 7.33 -2.97
CA ALA A 130 0.01 8.13 -2.40
C ALA A 130 1.32 7.96 -3.20
N THR A 131 1.63 6.74 -3.64
CA THR A 131 2.78 6.45 -4.52
C THR A 131 2.54 7.04 -5.91
N PHE A 132 1.35 6.85 -6.50
CA PHE A 132 1.00 7.42 -7.81
C PHE A 132 1.19 8.95 -7.84
N LEU A 133 0.62 9.66 -6.86
CA LEU A 133 0.70 11.13 -6.77
C LEU A 133 2.14 11.62 -6.59
N LYS A 134 2.99 10.88 -5.86
CA LYS A 134 4.43 11.19 -5.72
C LYS A 134 5.16 11.05 -7.06
N THR A 135 4.95 9.93 -7.77
CA THR A 135 5.65 9.64 -9.04
C THR A 135 5.16 10.50 -10.20
N ARG A 136 3.88 10.87 -10.24
CA ARG A 136 3.25 11.61 -11.36
C ARG A 136 3.07 13.11 -11.11
N ARG A 137 3.67 13.70 -10.07
CA ARG A 137 3.39 15.06 -9.59
C ARG A 137 3.41 16.19 -10.66
N GLN A 138 4.17 16.03 -11.74
CA GLN A 138 4.26 17.00 -12.86
C GLN A 138 3.32 16.68 -14.05
N GLN A 139 2.48 15.66 -13.95
CA GLN A 139 1.63 15.11 -15.02
C GLN A 139 0.18 14.89 -14.57
N ILE A 140 -0.26 15.60 -13.54
CA ILE A 140 -1.62 15.55 -13.02
C ILE A 140 -2.36 16.79 -13.52
N ASP A 141 -3.41 16.57 -14.31
CA ASP A 141 -4.28 17.63 -14.83
C ASP A 141 -5.64 17.69 -14.11
N ASP A 142 -6.41 18.73 -14.42
CA ASP A 142 -7.75 18.95 -13.88
C ASP A 142 -8.73 17.79 -14.13
N ILE A 143 -8.59 17.06 -15.23
CA ILE A 143 -9.48 15.97 -15.62
C ILE A 143 -9.17 14.75 -14.74
N PHE A 144 -7.88 14.44 -14.57
CA PHE A 144 -7.39 13.43 -13.63
C PHE A 144 -7.88 13.72 -12.20
N ILE A 145 -7.70 14.96 -11.72
CA ILE A 145 -8.11 15.36 -10.36
C ILE A 145 -9.62 15.15 -10.18
N ARG A 146 -10.45 15.67 -11.10
CA ARG A 146 -11.91 15.55 -11.01
C ARG A 146 -12.38 14.10 -11.08
N PHE A 147 -11.74 13.27 -11.92
CA PHE A 147 -12.05 11.84 -12.03
C PHE A 147 -11.74 11.11 -10.72
N TYR A 148 -10.48 11.11 -10.26
CA TYR A 148 -10.10 10.36 -9.07
C TYR A 148 -10.73 10.90 -7.78
N TRP A 149 -11.03 12.19 -7.69
CA TRP A 149 -11.84 12.76 -6.61
C TRP A 149 -13.27 12.19 -6.60
N SER A 150 -13.90 12.05 -7.77
CA SER A 150 -15.22 11.41 -7.89
C SER A 150 -15.17 9.93 -7.49
N GLU A 151 -14.11 9.20 -7.88
CA GLU A 151 -13.92 7.80 -7.46
C GLU A 151 -13.71 7.69 -5.93
N MET A 152 -12.90 8.56 -5.32
CA MET A 152 -12.74 8.62 -3.86
C MET A 152 -14.09 8.84 -3.15
N LEU A 153 -14.89 9.80 -3.62
CA LEU A 153 -16.20 10.10 -3.04
C LEU A 153 -17.19 8.94 -3.18
N LYS A 154 -17.20 8.21 -4.31
CA LYS A 154 -17.99 6.98 -4.46
C LYS A 154 -17.58 5.92 -3.44
N CYS A 155 -16.28 5.73 -3.25
CA CYS A 155 -15.77 4.73 -2.30
C CYS A 155 -16.11 5.08 -0.84
N VAL A 156 -15.94 6.36 -0.45
CA VAL A 156 -16.31 6.84 0.88
C VAL A 156 -17.83 6.74 1.09
N LYS A 157 -18.64 7.07 0.07
CA LYS A 157 -20.10 6.85 0.14
C LYS A 157 -20.45 5.37 0.34
N ALA A 158 -19.81 4.45 -0.37
CA ALA A 158 -20.12 3.02 -0.27
C ALA A 158 -19.91 2.44 1.15
N ILE A 159 -18.94 2.98 1.92
CA ILE A 159 -18.75 2.60 3.33
C ILE A 159 -19.66 3.37 4.29
N HIS A 160 -19.96 4.65 4.01
CA HIS A 160 -20.92 5.44 4.80
C HIS A 160 -22.35 4.88 4.68
N ASP A 161 -22.73 4.35 3.52
CA ASP A 161 -24.02 3.67 3.30
C ASP A 161 -24.13 2.33 4.06
N LYS A 162 -23.03 1.83 4.66
CA LYS A 162 -23.00 0.71 5.60
C LYS A 162 -22.86 1.15 7.07
N GLY A 163 -22.89 2.47 7.35
CA GLY A 163 -22.68 3.03 8.68
C GLY A 163 -21.22 3.03 9.15
N ILE A 164 -20.24 2.83 8.26
CA ILE A 164 -18.82 2.74 8.60
C ILE A 164 -18.12 4.07 8.38
N ILE A 165 -17.53 4.62 9.44
CA ILE A 165 -16.63 5.78 9.39
C ILE A 165 -15.19 5.24 9.46
N HIS A 166 -14.39 5.47 8.41
CA HIS A 166 -13.02 4.91 8.31
C HIS A 166 -12.03 5.57 9.28
N SER A 167 -12.24 6.85 9.62
CA SER A 167 -11.43 7.68 10.55
C SER A 167 -9.96 7.95 10.16
N ASP A 168 -9.33 7.11 9.31
CA ASP A 168 -7.94 7.24 8.87
C ASP A 168 -7.83 7.23 7.33
N LEU A 169 -8.57 8.13 6.67
CA LEU A 169 -8.56 8.26 5.21
C LEU A 169 -7.37 9.11 4.72
N LYS A 170 -6.39 8.45 4.10
CA LYS A 170 -5.28 9.07 3.37
C LYS A 170 -5.12 8.42 1.99
N PRO A 171 -4.39 9.03 1.03
CA PRO A 171 -4.18 8.44 -0.29
C PRO A 171 -3.51 7.05 -0.31
N ALA A 172 -2.93 6.59 0.82
CA ALA A 172 -2.38 5.24 0.94
C ALA A 172 -3.47 4.14 1.09
N ASN A 173 -4.69 4.48 1.53
CA ASN A 173 -5.82 3.53 1.65
C ASN A 173 -6.51 3.28 0.30
N PHE A 174 -6.16 4.05 -0.73
CA PHE A 174 -6.74 3.98 -2.07
C PHE A 174 -5.77 3.32 -3.04
N LEU A 175 -6.18 2.21 -3.63
CA LEU A 175 -5.39 1.40 -4.56
C LEU A 175 -5.98 1.49 -5.97
N LEU A 176 -5.14 1.77 -6.96
CA LEU A 176 -5.54 1.74 -8.37
C LEU A 176 -5.54 0.28 -8.84
N ILE A 177 -6.65 -0.17 -9.43
CA ILE A 177 -6.79 -1.51 -10.02
C ILE A 177 -7.41 -1.36 -11.41
N GLY A 178 -6.59 -1.52 -12.47
CA GLY A 178 -7.06 -1.39 -13.85
C GLY A 178 -7.65 -0.01 -14.18
N GLY A 179 -7.12 1.05 -13.56
CA GLY A 179 -7.57 2.44 -13.74
C GLY A 179 -8.74 2.89 -12.83
N ASN A 180 -9.37 1.98 -12.09
CA ASN A 180 -10.39 2.31 -11.10
C ASN A 180 -9.75 2.44 -9.72
N LEU A 181 -10.32 3.27 -8.85
CA LEU A 181 -9.82 3.46 -7.48
C LEU A 181 -10.64 2.62 -6.49
N LYS A 182 -9.97 1.99 -5.51
CA LYS A 182 -10.61 1.15 -4.49
C LYS A 182 -10.03 1.34 -3.10
N LEU A 183 -10.87 1.27 -2.07
CA LEU A 183 -10.42 1.18 -0.66
C LEU A 183 -9.84 -0.21 -0.37
N ILE A 184 -8.73 -0.28 0.38
CA ILE A 184 -8.05 -1.54 0.75
C ILE A 184 -8.27 -1.98 2.21
N ASP A 185 -8.77 -1.08 3.04
CA ASP A 185 -9.07 -1.26 4.45
C ASP A 185 -10.20 -0.31 4.88
N PHE A 186 -10.67 -0.46 6.12
CA PHE A 186 -11.74 0.36 6.71
C PHE A 186 -11.31 1.08 7.99
N GLY A 187 -10.02 1.07 8.33
CA GLY A 187 -9.48 1.66 9.57
C GLY A 187 -9.87 0.93 10.88
N ILE A 188 -10.85 0.02 10.87
CA ILE A 188 -11.45 -0.59 12.07
C ILE A 188 -10.41 -1.29 12.96
N ALA A 189 -9.52 -2.12 12.40
CA ALA A 189 -8.46 -2.77 13.18
C ALA A 189 -7.32 -1.82 13.59
N SER A 190 -7.20 -0.65 12.93
CA SER A 190 -6.21 0.40 13.24
C SER A 190 -6.70 1.38 14.31
N ALA A 191 -8.02 1.48 14.52
CA ALA A 191 -8.63 2.35 15.53
C ALA A 191 -8.55 1.78 16.96
N ILE A 192 -8.21 0.49 17.13
CA ILE A 192 -8.03 -0.12 18.46
C ILE A 192 -6.62 0.21 18.98
N PRO A 193 -6.49 0.81 20.18
CA PRO A 193 -5.19 1.08 20.78
C PRO A 193 -4.44 -0.22 21.13
N SER A 194 -3.49 -0.61 20.29
CA SER A 194 -2.60 -1.72 20.62
C SER A 194 -1.69 -1.33 21.80
N ASN A 195 -1.70 -2.11 22.89
CA ASN A 195 -0.93 -1.90 24.13
C ASN A 195 0.62 -1.97 23.99
N LYS A 196 1.17 -1.76 22.79
CA LYS A 196 2.61 -1.81 22.51
C LYS A 196 3.21 -0.41 22.45
N THR A 197 3.90 -0.03 23.52
CA THR A 197 4.79 1.13 23.55
C THR A 197 5.91 0.96 22.52
N SER A 198 6.19 2.00 21.72
CA SER A 198 7.10 2.00 20.55
C SER A 198 6.50 1.27 19.33
N ILE A 199 6.63 1.78 18.10
CA ILE A 199 7.70 2.67 17.59
C ILE A 199 7.12 3.96 17.00
N ILE A 200 7.51 5.10 17.57
CA ILE A 200 7.43 6.39 16.90
C ILE A 200 8.59 6.45 15.90
N LYS A 201 8.31 6.31 14.60
CA LYS A 201 9.18 6.74 13.48
C LYS A 201 8.41 6.81 12.16
N ASP A 202 8.66 7.89 11.43
CA ASP A 202 8.37 8.22 10.03
C ASP A 202 6.91 8.14 9.53
N THR A 203 6.14 7.09 9.86
CA THR A 203 4.78 6.89 9.31
C THR A 203 3.74 7.83 9.92
N GLN A 204 3.88 8.14 11.22
CA GLN A 204 2.85 8.87 11.97
C GLN A 204 2.80 10.37 11.62
N MET A 205 3.94 11.00 11.29
CA MET A 205 3.98 12.36 10.72
C MET A 205 3.19 12.46 9.41
N GLY A 206 3.17 11.40 8.60
CA GLY A 206 2.37 11.35 7.38
C GLY A 206 0.87 11.31 7.64
N THR A 207 0.44 10.61 8.71
CA THR A 207 -1.00 10.43 9.03
C THR A 207 -1.61 11.66 9.71
N LEU A 208 -0.86 12.33 10.59
CA LEU A 208 -1.33 13.55 11.28
C LEU A 208 -1.84 14.64 10.32
N SER A 209 -1.24 14.77 9.13
CA SER A 209 -1.65 15.71 8.08
C SER A 209 -3.04 15.45 7.48
N TYR A 210 -3.69 14.33 7.81
CA TYR A 210 -5.03 13.95 7.34
C TYR A 210 -6.05 13.82 8.49
N MET A 211 -5.63 14.01 9.75
CA MET A 211 -6.54 13.97 10.89
C MET A 211 -7.34 15.27 10.99
N ALA A 212 -8.65 15.15 11.26
CA ALA A 212 -9.49 16.29 11.58
C ALA A 212 -9.17 16.84 12.98
N PRO A 213 -9.25 18.18 13.22
CA PRO A 213 -8.79 18.79 14.46
C PRO A 213 -9.54 18.30 15.71
N GLU A 214 -10.83 17.96 15.58
CA GLU A 214 -11.64 17.39 16.65
C GLU A 214 -11.14 16.00 17.09
N ALA A 215 -10.65 15.17 16.15
CA ALA A 215 -10.09 13.86 16.46
C ALA A 215 -8.75 13.98 17.22
N ILE A 216 -7.99 15.06 17.00
CA ILE A 216 -6.78 15.38 17.75
C ILE A 216 -7.14 15.89 19.15
N ALA A 217 -8.13 16.79 19.25
CA ALA A 217 -8.55 17.39 20.51
C ALA A 217 -9.08 16.36 21.52
N CYS A 218 -9.95 15.45 21.09
CA CYS A 218 -10.50 14.38 21.93
C CYS A 218 -9.45 13.34 22.39
N GLY A 219 -8.24 13.34 21.82
CA GLY A 219 -7.12 12.50 22.30
C GLY A 219 -6.33 13.12 23.47
N GLY A 220 -6.55 14.40 23.79
CA GLY A 220 -5.77 15.14 24.80
C GLY A 220 -6.46 15.34 26.15
N SER A 221 -7.78 15.12 26.25
CA SER A 221 -8.58 15.46 27.43
C SER A 221 -9.80 14.56 27.62
N ASP A 222 -10.10 14.28 28.89
CA ASP A 222 -11.35 13.75 29.46
C ASP A 222 -11.73 12.28 29.18
N GLY A 223 -11.40 11.42 30.15
CA GLY A 223 -11.78 10.01 30.21
C GLY A 223 -13.25 9.75 30.57
N THR A 224 -14.19 10.42 29.92
CA THR A 224 -15.64 10.20 30.06
C THR A 224 -16.30 9.99 28.70
N GLY A 225 -16.33 8.74 28.24
CA GLY A 225 -16.94 8.37 26.97
C GLY A 225 -18.47 8.45 27.00
N ALA A 226 -19.05 9.26 26.10
CA ALA A 226 -20.49 9.31 25.85
C ALA A 226 -20.81 9.78 24.42
N TYR A 227 -20.56 8.93 23.41
CA TYR A 227 -21.16 9.12 22.10
C TYR A 227 -22.68 8.93 22.23
N LYS A 228 -23.47 10.01 22.08
CA LYS A 228 -24.91 9.91 21.89
C LYS A 228 -25.25 9.72 20.42
N VAL A 229 -26.21 8.84 20.19
CA VAL A 229 -26.97 8.70 18.94
C VAL A 229 -28.07 9.76 18.92
#